data_AF-A0ABD4Z743-F1
#
_entry.id   AF-A0ABD4Z743-F1
#
_cell.length_a   1.000
_cell.length_b   1.000
_cell.length_c   1.000
_cell.angle_alpha   90.00
_cell.angle_beta   90.00
_cell.angle_gamma   90.00
#
_symmetry.space_group_name_H-M   'P 1'
#
loop_
_entity.id
_entity.type
_entity.pdbx_description
1 polymer ?
#
loop_
_entity_poly.entity_id
_entity_poly.type
_entity_poly.pdbx_seq_one_letter_code
_entity_poly.pdbx_strand_id
1 'polypeptide(L)'
;MAGVPIAVLTLLNMRLGLISLPIFWIGSVALTTDPTKVVGPTMKVVAEASTALPLALLFKALEAKKKHYTHVAAFIAALISRVGVMLLLNYLVAPYWLIWTGWMKNFEAAYKLALAYLPVIALFNAIVVCYVASLSLSIFATLKKYFMF
;
A
#
# COMPACT_ATOMS: atom_id res chain seq x y z
N MET A 1 -9.94 -1.71 -3.24
CA MET A 1 -9.93 -0.85 -4.45
C MET A 1 -9.52 0.61 -4.20
N ALA A 2 -9.36 1.07 -2.95
CA ALA A 2 -8.97 2.47 -2.66
C ALA A 2 -7.53 2.84 -3.07
N GLY A 3 -6.62 1.87 -3.24
CA GLY A 3 -5.24 2.13 -3.62
C GLY A 3 -5.05 2.78 -5.00
N VAL A 4 -5.93 2.50 -5.98
CA VAL A 4 -5.83 3.10 -7.32
C VAL A 4 -6.07 4.62 -7.29
N PRO A 5 -7.18 5.13 -6.73
CA PRO A 5 -7.38 6.57 -6.58
C PRO A 5 -6.23 7.29 -5.86
N ILE A 6 -5.72 6.73 -4.76
CA ILE A 6 -4.62 7.32 -3.99
C ILE A 6 -3.34 7.39 -4.82
N ALA A 7 -2.99 6.31 -5.54
CA ALA A 7 -1.82 6.27 -6.40
C ALA A 7 -1.94 7.27 -7.57
N VAL A 8 -3.12 7.39 -8.20
CA VAL A 8 -3.38 8.40 -9.23
C VAL A 8 -3.24 9.82 -8.68
N LEU A 9 -3.84 10.11 -7.53
CA LEU A 9 -3.70 11.42 -6.86
C LEU A 9 -2.24 11.76 -6.55
N THR A 10 -1.48 10.77 -6.09
CA THR A 10 -0.04 10.92 -5.77
C THR A 10 0.79 11.19 -7.04
N LEU A 11 0.47 10.49 -8.14
CA LEU A 11 1.07 10.71 -9.46
C LEU A 11 0.72 12.09 -10.03
N LEU A 12 -0.48 12.61 -9.82
CA LEU A 12 -0.82 13.99 -10.17
C LEU A 12 -0.06 14.98 -9.29
N ASN A 13 -0.26 14.90 -7.97
CA ASN A 13 0.36 15.79 -7.00
C ASN A 13 0.66 15.04 -5.69
N MET A 14 1.95 15.01 -5.30
CA MET A 14 2.41 14.32 -4.10
C MET A 14 1.69 14.81 -2.84
N ARG A 15 1.37 16.12 -2.76
CA ARG A 15 0.65 16.69 -1.62
C ARG A 15 -0.78 16.15 -1.51
N LEU A 16 -1.48 15.98 -2.63
CA LEU A 16 -2.82 15.40 -2.64
C LEU A 16 -2.79 13.93 -2.19
N GLY A 17 -1.79 13.18 -2.65
CA GLY A 17 -1.51 11.82 -2.17
C GLY A 17 -1.37 11.76 -0.64
N LEU A 18 -0.49 12.59 -0.08
CA LEU A 18 -0.24 12.64 1.37
C LEU A 18 -1.46 13.06 2.20
N ILE A 19 -2.28 13.99 1.70
CA ILE A 19 -3.52 14.43 2.37
C ILE A 19 -4.61 13.36 2.27
N SER A 20 -4.65 12.60 1.17
CA SER A 20 -5.65 11.54 0.99
C SER A 20 -5.48 10.36 1.96
N LEU A 21 -4.25 10.09 2.43
CA LEU A 21 -3.96 8.98 3.35
C LEU A 21 -4.66 9.10 4.72
N PRO A 22 -4.56 10.23 5.47
CA PRO A 22 -5.29 10.39 6.72
C PRO A 22 -6.80 10.45 6.51
N ILE A 23 -7.28 11.05 5.41
CA ILE A 23 -8.72 11.05 5.07
C ILE A 23 -9.22 9.62 4.85
N PHE A 24 -8.45 8.82 4.12
CA PHE A 24 -8.74 7.41 3.88
C PHE A 24 -8.69 6.60 5.17
N TRP A 25 -7.77 6.90 6.08
CA TRP A 25 -7.71 6.28 7.41
C TRP A 25 -8.98 6.59 8.21
N ILE A 26 -9.37 7.87 8.33
CA ILE A 26 -10.57 8.30 9.05
C ILE A 26 -11.81 7.60 8.48
N GLY A 27 -11.97 7.60 7.16
CA GLY A 27 -13.08 6.91 6.50
C GLY A 27 -13.08 5.40 6.75
N SER A 28 -11.89 4.77 6.74
CA SER A 28 -11.76 3.34 7.02
C SER A 28 -12.08 2.98 8.47
N VAL A 29 -11.70 3.82 9.43
CA VAL A 29 -12.02 3.66 10.86
C VAL A 29 -13.50 3.93 11.12
N ALA A 30 -14.10 4.94 10.49
CA ALA A 30 -15.52 5.24 10.63
C ALA A 30 -16.42 4.08 10.14
N LEU A 31 -15.94 3.29 9.19
CA LEU A 31 -16.64 2.10 8.67
C LEU A 31 -16.38 0.82 9.47
N THR A 32 -15.44 0.83 10.42
CA THR A 32 -15.25 -0.33 11.31
C THR A 32 -16.32 -0.35 12.39
N THR A 33 -16.98 -1.50 12.54
CA THR A 33 -18.02 -1.74 13.55
C THR A 33 -17.45 -1.93 14.96
N ASP A 34 -16.14 -2.15 15.08
CA ASP A 34 -15.43 -2.34 16.35
C ASP A 34 -14.21 -1.40 16.40
N PRO A 35 -14.25 -0.35 17.24
CA PRO A 35 -13.18 0.64 17.34
C PRO A 35 -11.87 0.07 17.89
N THR A 36 -11.87 -1.12 18.51
CA THR A 36 -10.63 -1.81 18.88
C THR A 36 -9.89 -2.33 17.65
N LYS A 37 -10.53 -2.43 16.48
CA LYS A 37 -9.91 -2.98 15.25
C LYS A 37 -9.23 -1.91 14.38
N VAL A 38 -8.69 -0.85 14.98
CA VAL A 38 -7.93 0.22 14.29
C VAL A 38 -6.65 -0.26 13.60
N VAL A 39 -6.10 -1.41 14.01
CA VAL A 39 -4.90 -1.98 13.38
C VAL A 39 -5.11 -2.27 11.89
N GLY A 40 -6.28 -2.79 11.50
CA GLY A 40 -6.61 -3.11 10.11
C GLY A 40 -6.59 -1.87 9.20
N PRO A 41 -7.38 -0.82 9.50
CA PRO A 41 -7.32 0.47 8.80
C PRO A 41 -5.92 1.07 8.72
N THR A 42 -5.15 1.03 9.82
CA THR A 42 -3.76 1.54 9.84
C THR A 42 -2.85 0.76 8.91
N MET A 43 -2.85 -0.58 8.99
CA MET A 43 -2.06 -1.42 8.09
C MET A 43 -2.43 -1.18 6.62
N LYS A 44 -3.71 -0.96 6.33
CA LYS A 44 -4.17 -0.66 4.98
C LYS A 44 -3.62 0.67 4.47
N VAL A 45 -3.67 1.73 5.27
CA VAL A 45 -3.13 3.04 4.91
C VAL A 45 -1.63 2.98 4.67
N VAL A 46 -0.90 2.28 5.53
CA VAL A 46 0.55 2.06 5.34
C VAL A 46 0.82 1.24 4.07
N ALA A 47 0.00 0.24 3.76
CA ALA A 47 0.12 -0.53 2.52
C ALA A 47 -0.07 0.37 1.28
N GLU A 48 -1.08 1.24 1.28
CA GLU A 48 -1.30 2.16 0.15
C GLU A 48 -0.20 3.21 0.07
N ALA A 49 0.28 3.76 1.18
CA ALA A 49 1.39 4.72 1.22
C ALA A 49 2.69 4.10 0.68
N SER A 50 3.04 2.90 1.15
CA SER A 50 4.21 2.14 0.70
C SER A 50 4.12 1.65 -0.74
N THR A 51 2.96 1.81 -1.40
CA THR A 51 2.79 1.55 -2.84
C THR A 51 2.85 2.86 -3.62
N ALA A 52 2.00 3.84 -3.26
CA ALA A 52 1.79 5.06 -4.02
C ALA A 52 3.00 6.01 -4.01
N LEU A 53 3.66 6.16 -2.87
CA LEU A 53 4.80 7.07 -2.73
C LEU A 53 6.01 6.63 -3.57
N PRO A 54 6.55 5.40 -3.43
CA PRO A 54 7.68 4.97 -4.25
C PRO A 54 7.33 4.91 -5.74
N LEU A 55 6.10 4.51 -6.09
CA LEU A 55 5.61 4.53 -7.46
C LEU A 55 5.71 5.94 -8.05
N ALA A 56 5.12 6.93 -7.38
CA ALA A 56 5.06 8.29 -7.89
C ALA A 56 6.42 9.01 -7.86
N LEU A 57 7.21 8.82 -6.81
CA LEU A 57 8.55 9.42 -6.69
C LEU A 57 9.46 8.94 -7.82
N LEU A 58 9.55 7.61 -8.01
CA LEU A 58 10.45 7.06 -9.01
C LEU A 58 9.95 7.30 -10.43
N PHE A 59 8.64 7.21 -10.66
CA PHE A 59 8.04 7.54 -11.95
C PHE A 59 8.38 8.97 -12.36
N LYS A 60 8.10 9.97 -11.50
CA LYS A 60 8.38 11.39 -11.79
C LYS A 60 9.87 11.65 -11.99
N ALA A 61 10.72 11.07 -11.16
CA ALA A 61 12.17 11.25 -11.25
C ALA A 61 12.76 10.70 -12.56
N LEU A 62 12.26 9.56 -13.04
CA LEU A 62 12.72 8.92 -14.28
C LEU A 62 12.05 9.51 -15.53
N GLU A 63 10.80 9.93 -15.44
CA GLU A 63 10.07 10.62 -16.51
C GLU A 63 10.74 11.97 -16.83
N ALA A 64 11.12 12.74 -15.81
CA ALA A 64 11.89 13.98 -15.98
C ALA A 64 13.23 13.75 -16.72
N LYS A 65 13.81 12.56 -16.58
CA LYS A 65 15.04 12.13 -17.26
C LYS A 65 14.80 11.40 -18.59
N LYS A 66 13.54 11.34 -19.07
CA LYS A 66 13.11 10.68 -20.31
C LYS A 66 13.62 9.23 -20.45
N LYS A 67 13.65 8.47 -19.34
CA LYS A 67 14.13 7.07 -19.35
C LYS A 67 13.06 6.11 -19.88
N HIS A 68 13.43 5.19 -20.76
CA HIS A 68 12.50 4.23 -21.37
C HIS A 68 11.94 3.19 -20.37
N TYR A 69 12.70 2.87 -19.31
CA TYR A 69 12.32 1.88 -18.29
C TYR A 69 11.51 2.47 -17.11
N THR A 70 11.03 3.72 -17.23
CA THR A 70 10.36 4.46 -16.14
C THR A 70 9.21 3.67 -15.50
N HIS A 71 8.32 3.08 -16.31
CA HIS A 71 7.16 2.33 -15.83
C HIS A 71 7.57 1.08 -15.05
N VAL A 72 8.52 0.32 -15.59
CA VAL A 72 9.00 -0.94 -15.00
C VAL A 72 9.75 -0.67 -13.69
N ALA A 73 10.62 0.33 -13.67
CA ALA A 73 11.35 0.69 -12.45
C ALA A 73 10.41 1.17 -11.34
N ALA A 74 9.46 2.05 -11.67
CA ALA A 74 8.45 2.53 -10.71
C ALA A 74 7.58 1.38 -10.16
N PHE A 75 7.19 0.44 -11.03
CA PHE A 75 6.48 -0.77 -10.63
C PHE A 75 7.28 -1.62 -9.64
N ILE A 76 8.54 -1.93 -9.98
CA ILE A 76 9.42 -2.75 -9.13
C ILE A 76 9.65 -2.08 -7.78
N ALA A 77 9.86 -0.76 -7.76
CA ALA A 77 10.03 -0.02 -6.51
C ALA A 77 8.78 -0.08 -5.63
N ALA A 78 7.59 0.07 -6.22
CA ALA A 78 6.32 -0.08 -5.51
C ALA A 78 6.13 -1.50 -4.97
N LEU A 79 6.50 -2.51 -5.75
CA LEU A 79 6.43 -3.92 -5.37
C LEU A 79 7.31 -4.23 -4.15
N ILE A 80 8.60 -3.89 -4.25
CA ILE A 80 9.58 -4.13 -3.19
C ILE A 80 9.17 -3.38 -1.92
N SER A 81 8.79 -2.10 -2.06
CA SER A 81 8.38 -1.28 -0.91
C SER A 81 7.13 -1.83 -0.23
N ARG A 82 6.04 -2.09 -0.96
CA ARG A 82 4.81 -2.61 -0.35
C ARG A 82 5.05 -3.98 0.30
N VAL A 83 5.67 -4.91 -0.42
CA VAL A 83 5.89 -6.27 0.11
C VAL A 83 6.82 -6.22 1.32
N GLY A 84 7.93 -5.48 1.25
CA GLY A 84 8.88 -5.36 2.34
C GLY A 84 8.26 -4.72 3.60
N VAL A 85 7.58 -3.59 3.44
CA VAL A 85 6.91 -2.90 4.56
C VAL A 85 5.82 -3.79 5.16
N MET A 86 5.01 -4.45 4.34
CA MET A 86 3.92 -5.28 4.84
C MET A 86 4.43 -6.56 5.50
N LEU A 87 5.51 -7.17 5.02
CA LEU A 87 6.13 -8.31 5.70
C LEU A 87 6.70 -7.89 7.06
N LEU A 88 7.41 -6.77 7.13
CA LEU A 88 7.96 -6.26 8.37
C LEU A 88 6.86 -5.93 9.39
N LEU A 89 5.79 -5.25 8.95
CA LEU A 89 4.67 -4.93 9.83
C LEU A 89 3.91 -6.17 10.27
N ASN A 90 3.70 -7.16 9.41
CA ASN A 90 3.03 -8.40 9.82
C ASN A 90 3.91 -9.22 10.76
N TYR A 91 5.22 -9.25 10.54
CA TYR A 91 6.16 -9.90 11.45
C TYR A 91 6.14 -9.26 12.85
N LEU A 92 6.11 -7.92 12.92
CA LEU A 92 6.17 -7.19 14.19
C LEU A 92 4.81 -7.03 14.88
N VAL A 93 3.72 -6.84 14.14
CA VAL A 93 2.42 -6.41 14.70
C VAL A 93 1.41 -7.54 14.76
N ALA A 94 1.39 -8.46 13.78
CA ALA A 94 0.37 -9.51 13.72
C ALA A 94 0.36 -10.44 14.94
N PRO A 95 1.51 -10.87 15.53
CA PRO A 95 1.51 -11.71 16.73
C PRO A 95 0.83 -11.02 17.92
N TYR A 96 1.12 -9.74 18.15
CA TYR A 96 0.50 -8.97 19.23
C TYR A 96 -0.98 -8.73 18.97
N TRP A 97 -1.34 -8.45 17.72
CA TRP A 97 -2.74 -8.26 17.32
C TRP A 97 -3.57 -9.53 17.54
N LEU A 98 -3.03 -10.71 17.23
CA LEU A 98 -3.71 -12.00 17.45
C LEU A 98 -3.98 -12.28 18.94
N ILE A 99 -3.08 -11.86 19.82
CA ILE A 99 -3.28 -12.00 21.27
C ILE A 99 -4.29 -10.97 21.77
N TRP A 100 -4.13 -9.72 21.36
CA TRP A 100 -4.97 -8.63 21.81
C TRP A 100 -6.44 -8.79 21.40
N THR A 101 -6.68 -9.37 20.22
CA THR A 101 -8.03 -9.69 19.73
C THR A 101 -8.61 -10.98 20.33
N GLY A 102 -7.86 -11.68 21.18
CA GLY A 102 -8.29 -12.93 21.83
C GLY A 102 -8.31 -14.15 20.92
N TRP A 103 -7.79 -14.06 19.69
CA TRP A 103 -7.72 -15.18 18.76
C TRP A 103 -6.72 -16.25 19.20
N MET A 104 -5.68 -15.84 19.93
CA MET A 104 -4.63 -16.72 20.43
C MET A 104 -4.33 -16.39 21.90
N LYS A 105 -4.21 -17.41 22.74
CA LYS A 105 -3.87 -17.24 24.18
C LYS A 105 -2.37 -17.18 24.44
N ASN A 106 -1.56 -17.73 23.53
CA ASN A 106 -0.12 -17.90 23.70
C ASN A 106 0.66 -17.16 22.61
N PHE A 107 1.67 -16.36 23.00
CA PHE A 107 2.48 -15.59 22.06
C PHE A 107 3.26 -16.47 21.08
N GLU A 108 3.83 -17.58 21.55
CA GLU A 108 4.59 -18.49 20.69
C GLU A 108 3.72 -19.07 19.56
N ALA A 109 2.49 -19.46 19.88
CA ALA A 109 1.54 -19.95 18.89
C ALA A 109 1.15 -18.82 17.91
N ALA A 110 0.91 -17.60 18.41
CA ALA A 110 0.55 -16.45 17.58
C ALA A 110 1.68 -16.08 16.61
N TYR A 111 2.92 -16.17 17.09
CA TYR A 111 4.11 -15.90 16.29
C TYR A 111 4.35 -16.97 15.22
N LYS A 112 4.24 -18.26 15.56
CA LYS A 112 4.32 -19.37 14.58
C LYS A 112 3.27 -19.23 13.48
N LEU A 113 2.04 -18.86 13.86
CA LEU A 113 0.96 -18.59 12.91
C LEU A 113 1.31 -17.41 12.00
N ALA A 114 1.72 -16.28 12.57
CA ALA A 114 2.10 -15.09 11.80
C ALA A 114 3.21 -15.40 10.78
N LEU A 115 4.24 -16.14 11.18
CA LEU A 115 5.32 -16.59 10.29
C LEU A 115 4.81 -17.49 9.16
N ALA A 116 3.93 -18.45 9.46
CA ALA A 116 3.37 -19.34 8.45
C ALA A 116 2.54 -18.59 7.38
N TYR A 117 1.91 -17.47 7.75
CA TYR A 117 1.14 -16.63 6.83
C TYR A 117 1.97 -15.59 6.07
N LEU A 118 3.23 -15.33 6.43
CA LEU A 118 4.06 -14.32 5.75
C LEU A 118 4.16 -14.54 4.23
N PRO A 119 4.35 -15.76 3.69
CA PRO A 119 4.39 -15.97 2.24
C PRO A 119 3.06 -15.61 1.56
N VAL A 120 1.93 -15.92 2.20
CA VAL A 120 0.60 -15.57 1.71
C VAL A 120 0.40 -14.06 1.70
N ILE A 121 0.87 -13.38 2.75
CA ILE A 121 0.85 -11.91 2.86
C ILE A 121 1.73 -11.27 1.77
N ALA A 122 2.92 -11.83 1.50
CA ALA A 122 3.78 -11.37 0.42
C ALA A 122 3.07 -11.47 -0.93
N LEU A 123 2.50 -12.65 -1.23
CA LEU A 123 1.79 -12.91 -2.47
C LEU A 123 0.58 -11.99 -2.64
N PHE A 124 -0.23 -11.84 -1.59
CA PHE A 124 -1.37 -10.93 -1.59
C PHE A 124 -0.93 -9.50 -1.91
N ASN A 125 0.10 -8.99 -1.24
CA ASN A 125 0.58 -7.63 -1.49
C ASN A 125 1.20 -7.48 -2.89
N ALA A 126 1.89 -8.50 -3.41
CA ALA A 126 2.40 -8.50 -4.77
C ALA A 126 1.27 -8.40 -5.81
N ILE A 127 0.23 -9.23 -5.68
CA ILE A 127 -0.96 -9.17 -6.55
C ILE A 127 -1.62 -7.79 -6.47
N VAL A 128 -1.69 -7.21 -5.26
CA VAL A 128 -2.25 -5.86 -5.09
C VAL A 128 -1.45 -4.81 -5.84
N VAL A 129 -0.11 -4.83 -5.75
CA VAL A 129 0.72 -3.92 -6.54
C VAL A 129 0.51 -4.12 -8.04
N CYS A 130 0.39 -5.37 -8.50
CA CYS A 130 0.16 -5.68 -9.91
C CYS A 130 -1.00 -4.89 -10.50
N TYR A 131 -2.18 -4.93 -9.85
CA TYR A 131 -3.32 -4.17 -10.36
C TYR A 131 -3.26 -2.68 -10.01
N VAL A 132 -2.79 -2.29 -8.81
CA VAL A 132 -2.74 -0.86 -8.41
C VAL A 132 -1.80 -0.08 -9.31
N ALA A 133 -0.56 -0.54 -9.49
CA ALA A 133 0.43 0.18 -10.28
C ALA A 133 0.04 0.22 -11.77
N SER A 134 -0.39 -0.92 -12.34
CA SER A 134 -0.76 -1.00 -13.76
C SER A 134 -1.94 -0.10 -14.09
N LEU A 135 -3.01 -0.14 -13.29
CA LEU A 135 -4.18 0.70 -13.50
C LEU A 135 -3.87 2.18 -13.26
N SER A 136 -3.15 2.50 -12.18
CA SER A 136 -2.86 3.90 -11.83
C SER A 136 -1.98 4.59 -12.86
N LEU A 137 -0.94 3.90 -13.37
CA LEU A 137 -0.09 4.44 -14.43
C LEU A 137 -0.87 4.64 -15.74
N SER A 138 -1.74 3.70 -16.10
CA SER A 138 -2.58 3.79 -17.30
C SER A 138 -3.58 4.94 -17.23
N ILE A 139 -4.26 5.08 -16.08
CA ILE A 139 -5.17 6.19 -15.81
C ILE A 139 -4.41 7.51 -15.85
N PHE A 140 -3.26 7.60 -15.18
CA PHE A 140 -2.43 8.81 -15.18
C PHE A 140 -1.97 9.22 -16.58
N ALA A 141 -1.48 8.27 -17.38
CA ALA A 141 -1.08 8.53 -18.77
C ALA A 141 -2.24 9.07 -19.61
N THR A 142 -3.44 8.52 -19.40
CA THR A 142 -4.67 8.97 -20.06
C THR A 142 -5.01 10.39 -19.62
N LEU A 143 -5.05 10.67 -18.31
CA LEU A 143 -5.32 12.00 -17.77
C LEU A 143 -4.32 13.05 -18.29
N LYS A 144 -3.03 12.71 -18.33
CA LYS A 144 -1.98 13.58 -18.87
C LYS A 144 -2.23 13.94 -20.33
N LYS A 145 -2.66 12.97 -21.16
CA LYS A 145 -2.97 13.18 -22.58
C LYS A 145 -4.16 14.12 -22.79
N TYR A 146 -5.21 13.99 -21.98
CA TYR A 146 -6.47 14.74 -22.18
C TYR A 146 -6.50 16.10 -21.49
N PHE A 147 -5.80 16.26 -20.37
CA PHE A 147 -5.88 17.47 -19.54
C PHE A 147 -4.62 18.37 -19.61
N MET A 148 -3.69 18.09 -20.52
CA MET A 148 -2.45 18.88 -20.74
C MET A 148 -1.71 19.23 -19.43
N PHE A 149 -1.29 18.21 -18.68
CA PHE A 149 -0.39 18.35 -17.53
C PHE A 149 1.08 18.07 -17.91
#